data_AF-A0A7R9LAV8-F1
#
_entry.id   AF-A0A7R9LAV8-F1
#
_cell.length_a   1.000
_cell.length_b   1.000
_cell.length_c   1.000
_cell.angle_alpha   90.00
_cell.angle_beta   90.00
_cell.angle_gamma   90.00
#
_symmetry.space_group_name_H-M   'P 1'
#
loop_
_entity.id
_entity.type
_entity.pdbx_description
1 polymer ?
#
loop_
_entity_poly.entity_id
_entity_poly.type
_entity_poly.pdbx_seq_one_letter_code
_entity_poly.pdbx_strand_id
1 'polypeptide(L)'
;MFLNWPYADRLSGKYEGYAIDLMNEIADIVGFEYRLYFSPDGAYGVVRDNKVNGMIGEVYSGDLADSDIKYGTYKMGSTYNLFSESNDPTIRRMYTHMTRHPEDLVNNAKEGVDKVNGSRFAFLVESSFAEFLTGMYCDLTFIVDTNNYFPRQYAIALPKDSSYLNKFDHAIRRLKKSGQLDRIKGRYTLI
;
A
#
# COMPACT_ATOMS: atom_id res chain seq x y z
N MET A 1 -5.50 -6.11 -17.23
CA MET A 1 -5.99 -5.76 -15.89
C MET A 1 -4.80 -5.80 -14.97
N PHE A 2 -4.43 -4.66 -14.40
CA PHE A 2 -3.22 -4.55 -13.59
C PHE A 2 -3.51 -5.05 -12.17
N LEU A 3 -2.94 -6.18 -11.77
CA LEU A 3 -3.24 -6.77 -10.45
C LEU A 3 -2.44 -6.12 -9.32
N ASN A 4 -1.23 -5.64 -9.62
CA ASN A 4 -0.27 -5.17 -8.61
C ASN A 4 0.57 -3.97 -9.09
N TRP A 5 0.20 -3.34 -10.21
CA TRP A 5 0.77 -2.06 -10.64
C TRP A 5 0.51 -0.96 -9.59
N PRO A 6 1.50 -0.12 -9.25
CA PRO A 6 2.79 0.09 -9.91
C PRO A 6 3.96 -0.75 -9.39
N TYR A 7 3.70 -1.68 -8.47
CA TYR A 7 4.76 -2.41 -7.76
C TYR A 7 5.32 -3.58 -8.55
N ALA A 8 4.47 -4.42 -9.13
CA ALA A 8 4.87 -5.52 -9.99
C ALA A 8 3.69 -6.00 -10.83
N ASP A 9 3.84 -6.07 -12.15
CA ASP A 9 2.84 -6.63 -13.04
C ASP A 9 3.50 -7.36 -14.21
N ARG A 10 2.72 -8.16 -14.95
CA ARG A 10 3.17 -8.81 -16.18
C ARG A 10 2.62 -8.06 -17.39
N LEU A 11 3.45 -7.21 -17.98
CA LEU A 11 3.12 -6.40 -19.15
C LEU A 11 3.78 -6.98 -20.39
N SER A 12 2.97 -7.31 -21.40
CA SER A 12 3.45 -7.84 -22.70
C SER A 12 4.41 -9.03 -22.58
N GLY A 13 4.19 -9.89 -21.59
CA GLY A 13 5.02 -11.07 -21.33
C GLY A 13 6.27 -10.82 -20.47
N LYS A 14 6.58 -9.58 -20.11
CA LYS A 14 7.68 -9.19 -19.22
C LYS A 14 7.15 -8.74 -17.86
N TYR A 15 7.97 -8.90 -16.82
CA TYR A 15 7.65 -8.35 -15.50
C TYR A 15 8.17 -6.92 -15.39
N GLU A 16 7.30 -6.01 -14.96
CA GLU A 16 7.59 -4.58 -14.84
C GLU A 16 7.00 -4.04 -13.53
N GLY A 17 7.60 -2.98 -13.00
CA GLY A 17 7.15 -2.37 -11.75
C GLY A 17 8.29 -2.00 -10.82
N TYR A 18 7.98 -1.15 -9.84
CA TYR A 18 8.94 -0.65 -8.85
C TYR A 18 9.73 -1.77 -8.16
N ALA A 19 9.06 -2.82 -7.70
CA ALA A 19 9.68 -3.94 -6.99
C ALA A 19 10.57 -4.77 -7.92
N ILE A 20 10.22 -4.87 -9.21
CA ILE A 20 11.01 -5.59 -10.21
C ILE A 20 12.31 -4.84 -10.49
N ASP A 21 12.23 -3.53 -10.72
CA ASP A 21 13.40 -2.69 -10.95
C ASP A 21 14.33 -2.64 -9.74
N LEU A 22 13.77 -2.55 -8.53
CA LEU A 22 14.54 -2.61 -7.30
C LEU A 22 15.28 -3.96 -7.18
N MET A 23 14.60 -5.08 -7.47
CA MET A 23 15.21 -6.41 -7.42
C MET A 23 16.30 -6.61 -8.46
N ASN A 24 16.14 -6.07 -9.67
CA ASN A 24 17.20 -6.09 -10.70
C ASN A 24 18.46 -5.37 -10.22
N GLU A 25 18.31 -4.17 -9.66
CA GLU A 25 19.44 -3.38 -9.16
C GLU A 25 20.13 -4.05 -7.96
N ILE A 26 19.36 -4.70 -7.08
CA ILE A 26 19.92 -5.50 -5.98
C ILE A 26 20.64 -6.74 -6.53
N ALA A 27 20.06 -7.43 -7.52
CA ALA A 27 20.65 -8.59 -8.17
C ALA A 27 22.00 -8.25 -8.81
N ASP A 28 22.10 -7.11 -9.49
CA ASP A 28 23.33 -6.61 -10.10
C ASP A 28 24.40 -6.25 -9.05
N ILE A 29 24.00 -5.60 -7.95
CA ILE A 29 24.94 -5.23 -6.87
C ILE A 29 25.47 -6.46 -6.13
N VAL A 30 24.60 -7.45 -5.89
CA VAL A 30 24.93 -8.62 -5.07
C VAL A 30 25.52 -9.76 -5.90
N GLY A 31 25.23 -9.81 -7.20
CA GLY A 31 25.70 -10.83 -8.14
C GLY A 31 24.90 -12.14 -8.08
N PHE A 32 23.57 -12.07 -8.19
CA PHE A 32 22.72 -13.27 -8.26
C PHE A 32 21.65 -13.16 -9.35
N GLU A 33 21.14 -14.31 -9.80
CA GLU A 33 19.96 -14.39 -10.65
C GLU A 33 18.75 -14.83 -9.84
N TYR A 34 17.55 -14.40 -10.24
CA TYR A 34 16.31 -14.76 -9.56
C TYR A 34 15.18 -15.07 -10.55
N ARG A 35 14.15 -15.78 -10.05
CA ARG A 35 12.89 -15.98 -10.77
C ARG A 35 11.74 -15.54 -9.87
N LEU A 36 10.72 -14.94 -10.48
CA LEU A 36 9.55 -14.45 -9.77
C LEU A 36 8.48 -15.54 -9.64
N TYR A 37 7.90 -15.63 -8.45
CA TYR A 37 6.75 -16.46 -8.15
C TYR A 37 5.71 -15.60 -7.42
N PHE A 38 4.48 -15.54 -7.94
CA PHE A 38 3.39 -14.83 -7.29
C PHE A 38 2.72 -15.75 -6.29
N SER A 39 2.49 -15.24 -5.07
CA SER A 39 1.75 -16.00 -4.06
C SER A 39 0.37 -16.37 -4.62
N PRO A 40 -0.05 -17.65 -4.57
CA PRO A 40 -1.36 -18.08 -5.05
C PRO A 40 -2.53 -17.40 -4.33
N ASP A 41 -2.32 -16.91 -3.10
CA ASP A 41 -3.34 -16.32 -2.23
C ASP A 41 -3.36 -14.78 -2.21
N GLY A 42 -2.33 -14.12 -2.77
CA GLY A 42 -2.23 -12.66 -2.81
C GLY A 42 -2.15 -11.95 -1.44
N ALA A 43 -1.84 -12.65 -0.35
CA ALA A 43 -1.83 -12.09 1.01
C ALA A 43 -0.44 -11.58 1.46
N TYR A 44 -0.41 -10.51 2.28
CA TYR A 44 0.83 -9.77 2.61
C TYR A 44 1.24 -9.71 4.11
N GLY A 45 0.45 -10.23 5.06
CA GLY A 45 0.79 -10.30 6.52
C GLY A 45 0.76 -8.96 7.30
N VAL A 46 0.63 -8.98 8.65
CA VAL A 46 0.35 -7.77 9.51
C VAL A 46 1.07 -7.79 10.87
N VAL A 47 1.58 -6.63 11.36
CA VAL A 47 1.99 -6.34 12.78
C VAL A 47 1.69 -4.86 13.15
N ARG A 48 1.45 -4.57 14.45
CA ARG A 48 0.62 -3.47 15.03
C ARG A 48 1.33 -2.31 15.79
N ASP A 49 0.51 -1.24 16.01
CA ASP A 49 0.34 -0.33 17.19
C ASP A 49 1.03 1.06 17.27
N ASN A 50 0.29 2.19 17.05
CA ASN A 50 -0.19 3.16 18.09
C ASN A 50 -0.47 4.67 17.69
N LYS A 51 -1.76 5.00 17.47
CA LYS A 51 -2.68 6.11 17.95
C LYS A 51 -2.43 7.65 17.98
N VAL A 52 -3.52 8.42 17.66
CA VAL A 52 -3.94 9.85 18.00
C VAL A 52 -4.47 10.80 16.81
N ASN A 53 -4.44 12.15 16.77
CA ASN A 53 -5.56 13.07 16.32
C ASN A 53 -5.24 14.31 15.40
N GLY A 54 -6.26 15.14 15.02
CA GLY A 54 -6.14 16.38 14.19
C GLY A 54 -7.42 16.70 13.36
N MET A 55 -7.38 17.49 12.27
CA MET A 55 -8.46 17.46 11.24
C MET A 55 -8.55 16.09 10.53
N ILE A 56 -7.42 15.37 10.54
CA ILE A 56 -7.32 13.93 10.25
C ILE A 56 -7.89 13.10 11.41
N GLY A 57 -7.96 13.66 12.61
CA GLY A 57 -8.82 13.22 13.70
C GLY A 57 -10.32 13.48 13.44
N GLU A 58 -10.76 14.57 12.81
CA GLU A 58 -12.18 14.71 12.41
C GLU A 58 -12.63 13.73 11.31
N VAL A 59 -11.67 13.05 10.68
CA VAL A 59 -11.93 11.90 9.80
C VAL A 59 -11.79 10.57 10.59
N TYR A 60 -11.10 10.54 11.73
CA TYR A 60 -10.64 9.30 12.38
C TYR A 60 -10.85 9.23 13.91
N SER A 61 -11.58 10.16 14.53
CA SER A 61 -11.83 10.25 15.98
C SER A 61 -13.22 9.75 16.38
N GLY A 62 -13.87 8.97 15.51
CA GLY A 62 -15.28 8.62 15.61
C GLY A 62 -16.05 9.08 14.38
N ASP A 63 -15.66 10.22 13.83
CA ASP A 63 -16.47 10.90 12.83
C ASP A 63 -16.55 10.22 11.46
N LEU A 64 -15.57 9.48 10.89
CA LEU A 64 -15.90 8.70 9.68
C LEU A 64 -16.95 7.63 9.97
N ALA A 65 -16.79 6.89 11.07
CA ALA A 65 -17.75 5.88 11.49
C ALA A 65 -19.13 6.48 11.83
N ASP A 66 -19.16 7.76 12.20
CA ASP A 66 -20.34 8.53 12.60
C ASP A 66 -20.76 9.59 11.54
N SER A 67 -20.12 9.64 10.36
CA SER A 67 -20.37 10.62 9.29
C SER A 67 -21.18 10.01 8.16
N ASP A 68 -21.84 10.88 7.38
CA ASP A 68 -22.50 10.47 6.14
C ASP A 68 -21.50 10.18 4.98
N ILE A 69 -20.20 10.03 5.23
CA ILE A 69 -19.21 9.60 4.21
C ILE A 69 -19.14 8.08 4.26
N LYS A 70 -19.42 7.43 3.13
CA LYS A 70 -19.17 5.99 2.99
C LYS A 70 -17.68 5.73 2.85
N TYR A 71 -17.17 4.62 3.36
CA TYR A 71 -15.77 4.30 3.19
C TYR A 71 -15.52 2.79 3.13
N GLY A 72 -14.43 2.44 2.46
CA GLY A 72 -14.02 1.06 2.33
C GLY A 72 -12.60 0.92 1.84
N THR A 73 -12.12 -0.32 1.85
CA THR A 73 -10.79 -0.72 1.37
C THR A 73 -10.95 -1.96 0.49
N TYR A 74 -9.84 -2.46 -0.06
CA TYR A 74 -9.79 -3.78 -0.66
C TYR A 74 -10.34 -4.88 0.26
N LYS A 75 -11.24 -5.68 -0.28
CA LYS A 75 -11.76 -6.88 0.37
C LYS A 75 -10.61 -7.82 0.71
N MET A 76 -10.49 -8.21 1.99
CA MET A 76 -9.42 -9.09 2.51
C MET A 76 -7.99 -8.57 2.25
N GLY A 77 -7.81 -7.29 1.92
CA GLY A 77 -6.51 -6.67 1.72
C GLY A 77 -5.76 -6.37 3.03
N SER A 78 -4.53 -5.88 2.92
CA SER A 78 -3.67 -5.55 4.08
C SER A 78 -4.34 -4.59 5.06
N THR A 79 -4.94 -3.50 4.58
CA THR A 79 -5.68 -2.54 5.40
C THR A 79 -6.91 -3.17 6.08
N TYR A 80 -7.65 -4.03 5.38
CA TYR A 80 -8.81 -4.74 5.96
C TYR A 80 -8.38 -5.66 7.11
N ASN A 81 -7.31 -6.43 6.91
CA ASN A 81 -6.77 -7.34 7.92
C ASN A 81 -6.15 -6.58 9.10
N LEU A 82 -5.48 -5.45 8.84
CA LEU A 82 -4.98 -4.58 9.90
C LEU A 82 -6.13 -4.06 10.78
N PHE A 83 -7.24 -3.68 10.16
CA PHE A 83 -8.40 -3.16 10.87
C PHE A 83 -9.10 -4.24 11.71
N SER A 84 -9.16 -5.48 11.20
CA SER A 84 -9.74 -6.62 11.93
C SER A 84 -8.95 -6.98 13.19
N GLU A 85 -7.63 -6.76 13.14
CA GLU A 85 -6.72 -7.07 14.22
C GLU A 85 -6.59 -5.92 15.23
N SER A 86 -6.73 -4.65 14.81
CA SER A 86 -6.44 -3.51 15.67
C SER A 86 -7.19 -3.50 17.02
N ASN A 87 -6.49 -3.10 18.08
CA ASN A 87 -7.09 -2.84 19.39
C ASN A 87 -7.61 -1.41 19.54
N ASP A 88 -7.34 -0.53 18.57
CA ASP A 88 -7.80 0.85 18.59
C ASP A 88 -9.34 0.93 18.48
N PRO A 89 -10.03 1.60 19.42
CA PRO A 89 -11.50 1.67 19.42
C PRO A 89 -12.10 2.26 18.14
N THR A 90 -11.45 3.24 17.51
CA THR A 90 -11.93 3.84 16.27
C THR A 90 -11.72 2.89 15.09
N ILE A 91 -10.53 2.28 14.97
CA ILE A 91 -10.26 1.31 13.90
C ILE A 91 -11.22 0.12 14.00
N ARG A 92 -11.55 -0.34 15.22
CA ARG A 92 -12.55 -1.40 15.42
C ARG A 92 -13.97 -0.96 15.01
N ARG A 93 -14.35 0.29 15.25
CA ARG A 93 -15.63 0.84 14.73
C ARG A 93 -15.62 0.88 13.19
N MET A 94 -14.52 1.33 12.59
CA MET A 94 -14.37 1.35 11.14
C MET A 94 -14.44 -0.04 10.53
N TYR A 95 -13.74 -1.01 11.12
CA TYR A 95 -13.84 -2.42 10.74
C TYR A 95 -15.28 -2.93 10.84
N THR A 96 -15.95 -2.66 11.97
CA THR A 96 -17.33 -3.08 12.20
C THR A 96 -18.27 -2.50 11.13
N HIS A 97 -18.13 -1.22 10.79
CA HIS A 97 -18.88 -0.58 9.71
C HIS A 97 -18.64 -1.32 8.38
N MET A 98 -17.38 -1.54 7.98
CA MET A 98 -17.05 -2.26 6.75
C MET A 98 -17.59 -3.69 6.71
N THR A 99 -17.63 -4.40 7.85
CA THR A 99 -18.24 -5.75 7.91
C THR A 99 -19.76 -5.72 7.79
N ARG A 100 -20.41 -4.62 8.17
CA ARG A 100 -21.86 -4.41 8.02
C ARG A 100 -22.24 -3.90 6.62
N HIS A 101 -21.30 -3.26 5.93
CA HIS A 101 -21.45 -2.71 4.59
C HIS A 101 -20.47 -3.37 3.60
N PRO A 102 -20.59 -4.69 3.35
CA PRO A 102 -19.69 -5.39 2.44
C PRO A 102 -19.71 -4.84 1.01
N GLU A 103 -20.77 -4.12 0.62
CA GLU A 103 -20.88 -3.40 -0.65
C GLU A 103 -19.92 -2.22 -0.79
N ASP A 104 -19.37 -1.70 0.31
CA ASP A 104 -18.41 -0.60 0.31
C ASP A 104 -16.95 -1.09 0.20
N LEU A 105 -16.72 -2.40 0.37
CA LEU A 105 -15.44 -3.03 0.06
C LEU A 105 -15.27 -3.22 -1.45
N VAL A 106 -14.04 -3.08 -1.92
CA VAL A 106 -13.73 -3.15 -3.37
C VAL A 106 -12.83 -4.33 -3.70
N ASN A 107 -12.93 -4.82 -4.94
CA ASN A 107 -12.14 -5.96 -5.42
C ASN A 107 -10.88 -5.52 -6.19
N ASN A 108 -10.87 -4.29 -6.72
CA ASN A 108 -9.77 -3.73 -7.49
C ASN A 108 -9.72 -2.20 -7.38
N ALA A 109 -8.60 -1.60 -7.80
CA ALA A 109 -8.37 -0.17 -7.70
C ALA A 109 -9.42 0.67 -8.43
N LYS A 110 -9.82 0.22 -9.63
CA LYS A 110 -10.77 0.95 -10.47
C LYS A 110 -12.13 1.08 -9.78
N GLU A 111 -12.61 0.01 -9.15
CA GLU A 111 -13.85 0.04 -8.38
C GLU A 111 -13.80 1.06 -7.23
N GLY A 112 -12.67 1.16 -6.53
CA GLY A 112 -12.45 2.18 -5.51
C GLY A 112 -12.48 3.60 -6.06
N VAL A 113 -11.77 3.84 -7.17
CA VAL A 113 -11.76 5.14 -7.87
C VAL A 113 -13.16 5.51 -8.36
N ASP A 114 -13.87 4.58 -8.98
CA ASP A 114 -15.23 4.80 -9.49
C ASP A 114 -16.19 5.19 -8.35
N LYS A 115 -16.07 4.58 -7.16
CA LYS A 115 -16.88 4.92 -5.98
C LYS A 115 -16.57 6.32 -5.44
N VAL A 116 -15.30 6.71 -5.36
CA VAL A 116 -14.87 8.06 -4.93
C VAL A 116 -15.41 9.12 -5.89
N ASN A 117 -15.32 8.89 -7.19
CA ASN A 117 -15.80 9.85 -8.19
C ASN A 117 -17.34 9.89 -8.29
N GLY A 118 -18.01 8.75 -8.06
CA GLY A 118 -19.45 8.62 -8.24
C GLY A 118 -20.28 8.94 -6.99
N SER A 119 -19.67 9.06 -5.82
CA SER A 119 -20.39 9.25 -4.56
C SER A 119 -19.53 9.88 -3.48
N ARG A 120 -20.13 10.28 -2.35
CA ARG A 120 -19.41 10.79 -1.18
C ARG A 120 -18.71 9.63 -0.45
N PHE A 121 -17.62 9.13 -1.04
CA PHE A 121 -16.92 7.92 -0.63
C PHE A 121 -15.43 8.18 -0.36
N ALA A 122 -14.89 7.59 0.71
CA ALA A 122 -13.46 7.60 1.01
C ALA A 122 -12.85 6.19 0.78
N PHE A 123 -11.93 6.09 -0.19
CA PHE A 123 -11.21 4.86 -0.47
C PHE A 123 -9.92 4.78 0.34
N LEU A 124 -9.90 3.89 1.33
CA LEU A 124 -8.79 3.73 2.27
C LEU A 124 -7.71 2.83 1.66
N VAL A 125 -6.59 3.43 1.26
CA VAL A 125 -5.44 2.74 0.64
C VAL A 125 -4.11 3.18 1.26
N GLU A 126 -3.02 2.50 0.90
CA GLU A 126 -1.67 2.88 1.35
C GLU A 126 -1.27 4.23 0.74
N SER A 127 -0.55 5.08 1.47
CA SER A 127 -0.17 6.44 1.03
C SER A 127 0.56 6.46 -0.31
N SER A 128 1.50 5.55 -0.52
CA SER A 128 2.21 5.38 -1.80
C SER A 128 1.28 5.04 -2.96
N PHE A 129 0.25 4.23 -2.69
CA PHE A 129 -0.75 3.90 -3.69
C PHE A 129 -1.74 5.05 -3.92
N ALA A 130 -2.09 5.80 -2.88
CA ALA A 130 -2.88 7.02 -3.00
C ALA A 130 -2.17 8.08 -3.85
N GLU A 131 -0.89 8.35 -3.59
CA GLU A 131 -0.04 9.23 -4.39
C GLU A 131 -0.07 8.83 -5.88
N PHE A 132 0.12 7.54 -6.15
CA PHE A 132 0.04 6.99 -7.50
C PHE A 132 -1.34 7.20 -8.14
N LEU A 133 -2.44 6.90 -7.43
CA LEU A 133 -3.80 7.08 -7.93
C LEU A 133 -4.09 8.56 -8.23
N THR A 134 -3.71 9.49 -7.34
CA THR A 134 -3.90 10.93 -7.58
C THR A 134 -3.04 11.49 -8.71
N GLY A 135 -1.88 10.88 -8.98
CA GLY A 135 -1.07 11.20 -10.15
C GLY A 135 -1.71 10.73 -11.46
N MET A 136 -2.54 9.70 -11.43
CA MET A 136 -3.26 9.19 -12.62
C MET A 136 -4.64 9.80 -12.81
N TYR A 137 -5.35 10.11 -11.73
CA TYR A 137 -6.73 10.59 -11.75
C TYR A 137 -6.81 11.98 -11.10
N CYS A 138 -6.96 13.01 -11.92
CA CYS A 138 -6.95 14.41 -11.48
C CYS A 138 -8.12 14.78 -10.55
N ASP A 139 -9.22 14.03 -10.58
CA ASP A 139 -10.42 14.27 -9.76
C ASP A 139 -10.32 13.68 -8.34
N LEU A 140 -9.24 12.94 -8.06
CA LEU A 140 -8.99 12.38 -6.74
C LEU A 140 -8.18 13.36 -5.89
N THR A 141 -8.57 13.47 -4.62
CA THR A 141 -7.77 14.16 -3.60
C THR A 141 -7.22 13.14 -2.62
N PHE A 142 -5.90 13.15 -2.43
CA PHE A 142 -5.26 12.35 -1.40
C PHE A 142 -5.27 13.11 -0.08
N ILE A 143 -5.88 12.51 0.94
CA ILE A 143 -5.82 13.00 2.33
C ILE A 143 -4.74 12.19 3.04
N VAL A 144 -3.65 12.86 3.39
CA VAL A 144 -2.47 12.24 4.00
C VAL A 144 -2.73 11.94 5.48
N ASP A 145 -2.32 10.76 5.95
CA ASP A 145 -2.17 10.48 7.38
C ASP A 145 -0.94 11.21 7.94
N THR A 146 -1.11 12.48 8.34
CA THR A 146 -0.02 13.31 8.89
C THR A 146 0.52 12.82 10.22
N ASN A 147 -0.24 11.97 10.89
CA ASN A 147 0.14 11.45 12.20
C ASN A 147 0.87 10.11 12.10
N ASN A 148 1.02 9.57 10.88
CA ASN A 148 1.79 8.38 10.62
C ASN A 148 1.30 7.22 11.49
N TYR A 149 -0.02 7.03 11.63
CA TYR A 149 -0.61 5.88 12.34
C TYR A 149 -0.44 4.58 11.59
N PHE A 150 -0.21 4.69 10.29
CA PHE A 150 0.18 3.59 9.44
C PHE A 150 1.55 3.87 8.81
N PRO A 151 2.64 4.04 9.61
CA PRO A 151 3.98 4.12 9.04
C PRO A 151 4.26 2.80 8.34
N ARG A 152 4.16 2.79 7.02
CA ARG A 152 4.60 1.66 6.23
C ARG A 152 6.04 1.91 5.82
N GLN A 153 6.92 1.12 6.42
CA GLN A 153 8.25 0.91 5.88
C GLN A 153 8.21 -0.38 5.09
N TYR A 154 8.54 -0.28 3.81
CA TYR A 154 8.68 -1.46 2.96
C TYR A 154 10.08 -2.03 3.15
N ALA A 155 10.14 -3.37 3.23
CA ALA A 155 11.37 -4.13 3.33
C ALA A 155 11.29 -5.34 2.40
N ILE A 156 12.45 -5.87 2.03
CA ILE A 156 12.54 -7.17 1.37
C ILE A 156 12.65 -8.22 2.46
N ALA A 157 11.64 -9.07 2.56
CA ALA A 157 11.66 -10.20 3.49
C ALA A 157 12.56 -11.32 2.93
N LEU A 158 13.41 -11.86 3.79
CA LEU A 158 14.25 -13.01 3.48
C LEU A 158 13.98 -14.12 4.51
N PRO A 159 14.25 -15.40 4.17
CA PRO A 159 14.18 -16.49 5.15
C PRO A 159 15.01 -16.18 6.39
N LYS A 160 14.55 -16.67 7.54
CA LYS A 160 15.31 -16.57 8.79
C LYS A 160 16.72 -17.14 8.56
N ASP A 161 17.73 -16.44 9.09
CA ASP A 161 19.15 -16.79 8.99
C ASP A 161 19.71 -16.80 7.55
N SER A 162 19.05 -16.12 6.60
CA SER A 162 19.52 -15.98 5.23
C SER A 162 20.90 -15.30 5.15
N SER A 163 21.83 -15.96 4.45
CA SER A 163 23.16 -15.41 4.13
C SER A 163 23.13 -14.17 3.22
N TYR A 164 21.95 -13.86 2.65
CA TYR A 164 21.74 -12.69 1.79
C TYR A 164 21.35 -11.44 2.57
N LEU A 165 20.95 -11.55 3.84
CA LEU A 165 20.41 -10.43 4.61
C LEU A 165 21.33 -9.19 4.60
N ASN A 166 22.57 -9.37 5.02
CA ASN A 166 23.55 -8.28 5.04
C ASN A 166 23.86 -7.75 3.62
N LYS A 167 23.87 -8.63 2.61
CA LYS A 167 24.14 -8.25 1.22
C LYS A 167 23.02 -7.34 0.67
N PHE A 168 21.76 -7.71 0.93
CA PHE A 168 20.59 -6.94 0.54
C PHE A 168 20.55 -5.59 1.27
N ASP A 169 20.78 -5.59 2.59
CA ASP A 169 20.83 -4.34 3.37
C ASP A 169 21.90 -3.38 2.84
N HIS A 170 23.10 -3.88 2.52
CA HIS A 170 24.16 -3.08 1.92
C HIS A 170 23.76 -2.55 0.54
N ALA A 171 23.14 -3.37 -0.31
CA ALA A 171 22.68 -2.96 -1.63
C ALA A 171 21.61 -1.86 -1.54
N ILE A 172 20.58 -2.04 -0.71
CA ILE A 172 19.52 -1.04 -0.51
C ILE A 172 20.10 0.27 0.05
N ARG A 173 21.04 0.22 1.01
CA ARG A 173 21.71 1.41 1.53
C ARG A 173 22.52 2.12 0.45
N ARG A 174 23.19 1.39 -0.44
CA ARG A 174 23.92 1.95 -1.58
C ARG A 174 22.97 2.65 -2.56
N LEU A 175 21.85 2.01 -2.91
CA LEU A 175 20.82 2.58 -3.79
C LEU A 175 20.18 3.85 -3.20
N LYS A 176 19.95 3.88 -1.89
CA LYS A 176 19.50 5.09 -1.17
C LYS A 176 20.53 6.21 -1.25
N LYS A 177 21.79 5.92 -0.91
CA LYS A 177 22.87 6.94 -0.89
C LYS A 177 23.17 7.50 -2.28
N SER A 178 23.02 6.72 -3.34
CA SER A 178 23.26 7.17 -4.71
C SER A 178 22.08 7.94 -5.33
N GLY A 179 20.93 8.03 -4.67
CA GLY A 179 19.69 8.58 -5.24
C GLY A 179 19.05 7.67 -6.31
N GLN A 180 19.61 6.48 -6.56
CA GLN A 180 19.08 5.55 -7.55
C GLN A 180 17.72 5.00 -7.11
N LEU A 181 17.51 4.81 -5.81
CA LEU A 181 16.19 4.40 -5.29
C LEU A 181 15.12 5.45 -5.58
N ASP A 182 15.44 6.74 -5.41
CA ASP A 182 14.53 7.85 -5.71
C ASP A 182 14.24 7.92 -7.22
N ARG A 183 15.26 7.68 -8.06
CA ARG A 183 15.08 7.58 -9.51
C ARG A 183 14.13 6.45 -9.91
N ILE A 184 14.28 5.26 -9.29
CA ILE A 184 13.38 4.14 -9.53
C ILE A 184 11.96 4.52 -9.09
N LYS A 185 11.80 5.09 -7.88
CA LYS A 185 10.51 5.54 -7.36
C LYS A 185 9.85 6.57 -8.30
N GLY A 186 10.60 7.53 -8.81
CA GLY A 186 10.11 8.59 -9.70
C GLY A 186 9.46 8.07 -10.97
N ARG A 187 9.94 6.95 -11.54
CA ARG A 187 9.33 6.32 -12.72
C ARG A 187 7.90 5.82 -12.51
N TYR A 188 7.50 5.63 -11.26
CA TYR A 188 6.23 5.02 -10.89
C TYR A 188 5.32 5.93 -10.05
N THR A 189 5.79 7.13 -9.67
CA THR A 189 5.08 8.02 -8.75
C THR A 189 4.91 9.46 -9.23
N LEU A 190 5.57 9.87 -10.32
CA LEU A 190 5.56 11.26 -10.79
C LEU A 190 5.06 11.36 -12.24
N ILE A 191 3.93 12.05 -12.39
CA ILE A 191 3.71 13.05 -13.45
C ILE A 191 3.65 14.39 -12.73
#